data_AF-A0A3N0XNV8-F1
#
_entry.id   AF-A0A3N0XNV8-F1
#
_cell.length_a   1.000
_cell.length_b   1.000
_cell.length_c   1.000
_cell.angle_alpha   90.00
_cell.angle_beta   90.00
_cell.angle_gamma   90.00
#
_symmetry.space_group_name_H-M   'P 1'
#
loop_
_entity.id
_entity.type
_entity.pdbx_description
1 polymer ?
#
loop_
_entity_poly.entity_id
_entity_poly.type
_entity_poly.pdbx_seq_one_letter_code
_entity_poly.pdbx_strand_id
1 'polypeptide(L)'
;MNILDDMGNVINTFTQTAQHERCSFNGNVNVGKDVTIEELRQAYHAVVLSYGAEGNRSMEIPGENFPGVFSAKDFVGWYNGLPTNKELCPDLSSETAVILGQGNVALDVARILLSPLDLLKETDITQNSLAALAGSNVKRVLIVGRRGPLQIACTIKVRLLLFYTLRVTESHLTMIGVNVEDKADEPVVQF
;
A
#
# COMPACT_ATOMS: atom_id res chain seq x y z
N MET A 1 10.22 -8.99 -18.48
CA MET A 1 10.22 -7.55 -18.14
C MET A 1 9.94 -7.46 -16.65
N ASN A 2 11.00 -7.41 -15.83
CA ASN A 2 10.89 -7.44 -14.38
C ASN A 2 10.43 -6.07 -13.88
N ILE A 3 9.20 -6.03 -13.37
CA ILE A 3 8.54 -4.79 -12.94
C ILE A 3 9.18 -4.21 -11.67
N LEU A 4 9.91 -5.04 -10.91
CA LEU A 4 10.67 -4.62 -9.73
C LEU A 4 11.91 -3.78 -10.09
N ASP A 5 12.47 -3.94 -11.30
CA ASP A 5 13.68 -3.20 -11.72
C ASP A 5 13.39 -1.72 -12.01
N ASP A 6 12.19 -1.37 -12.49
CA ASP A 6 11.89 0.00 -12.96
C ASP A 6 11.72 1.03 -11.81
N MET A 7 11.21 0.63 -10.65
CA MET A 7 10.96 1.57 -9.54
C MET A 7 12.20 1.81 -8.67
N GLY A 8 13.03 0.77 -8.48
CA GLY A 8 14.34 0.92 -7.84
C GLY A 8 15.28 1.84 -8.63
N ASN A 9 15.11 1.93 -9.95
CA ASN A 9 15.95 2.77 -10.82
C ASN A 9 15.86 4.27 -10.50
N VAL A 10 14.74 4.77 -9.96
CA VAL A 10 14.63 6.19 -9.61
C VAL A 10 15.49 6.52 -8.38
N ILE A 11 15.72 5.56 -7.48
CA ILE A 11 16.60 5.72 -6.33
C ILE A 11 18.02 6.05 -6.80
N ASN A 12 18.51 5.40 -7.86
CA ASN A 12 19.83 5.69 -8.42
C ASN A 12 19.95 7.15 -8.87
N THR A 13 18.93 7.69 -9.53
CA THR A 13 18.89 9.11 -9.93
C THR A 13 18.86 10.04 -8.72
N PHE A 14 18.12 9.68 -7.66
CA PHE A 14 18.11 10.44 -6.41
C PHE A 14 19.47 10.40 -5.71
N THR A 15 20.12 9.23 -5.65
CA THR A 15 21.47 9.07 -5.10
C THR A 15 22.48 9.92 -5.85
N GLN A 16 22.46 9.90 -7.19
CA GLN A 16 23.33 10.76 -8.00
C GLN A 16 23.11 12.24 -7.70
N THR A 17 21.86 12.66 -7.57
CA THR A 17 21.52 14.05 -7.23
C THR A 17 22.02 14.43 -5.84
N ALA A 18 21.81 13.55 -4.85
CA ALA A 18 22.23 13.77 -3.47
C ALA A 18 23.76 13.79 -3.28
N GLN A 19 24.52 13.18 -4.19
CA GLN A 19 25.98 13.20 -4.19
C GLN A 19 26.58 14.46 -4.82
N HIS A 20 25.78 15.29 -5.49
CA HIS A 20 26.27 16.53 -6.07
C HIS A 20 26.70 17.50 -4.96
N GLU A 21 27.86 18.17 -5.11
CA GLU A 21 28.41 19.15 -4.15
C GLU A 21 27.45 20.30 -3.76
N ARG A 22 26.39 20.55 -4.54
CA ARG A 22 25.38 21.58 -4.30
C ARG A 22 24.14 21.04 -3.59
N CYS A 23 24.12 19.74 -3.26
CA CYS A 23 23.03 19.07 -2.59
C CYS A 23 23.52 18.55 -1.23
N SER A 24 22.75 18.81 -0.19
CA SER A 24 23.01 18.32 1.15
C SER A 24 21.75 17.64 1.67
N PHE A 25 21.91 16.45 2.24
CA PHE A 25 20.81 15.70 2.86
C PHE A 25 20.93 15.73 4.39
N ASN A 26 19.86 16.18 5.06
CA ASN A 26 19.77 16.22 6.51
C ASN A 26 18.60 15.34 6.95
N GLY A 27 18.89 14.05 7.19
CA GLY A 27 17.90 13.10 7.72
C GLY A 27 17.66 13.28 9.22
N ASN A 28 16.60 12.66 9.74
CA ASN A 28 16.24 12.70 11.16
C ASN A 28 15.99 14.13 11.71
N VAL A 29 15.50 15.03 10.86
CA VAL A 29 15.07 16.39 11.22
C VAL A 29 13.61 16.56 10.84
N ASN A 30 12.74 16.78 11.83
CA ASN A 30 11.31 16.98 11.62
C ASN A 30 10.98 18.47 11.54
N VAL A 31 10.72 18.95 10.33
CA VAL A 31 10.27 20.34 10.11
C VAL A 31 8.90 20.54 10.77
N GLY A 32 8.76 21.60 11.56
CA GLY A 32 7.63 21.90 12.43
C GLY A 32 7.83 21.49 13.89
N LYS A 33 8.83 20.64 14.19
CA LYS A 33 9.17 20.21 15.56
C LYS A 33 10.60 20.58 15.94
N ASP A 34 11.57 20.12 15.14
CA ASP A 34 13.00 20.32 15.40
C ASP A 34 13.50 21.63 14.78
N VAL A 35 12.88 22.07 13.68
CA VAL A 35 13.10 23.36 13.02
C VAL A 35 11.77 23.89 12.47
N THR A 36 11.50 25.18 12.62
CA THR A 36 10.27 25.80 12.12
C THR A 36 10.38 26.22 10.66
N ILE A 37 9.23 26.37 9.98
CA ILE A 37 9.20 26.89 8.60
C ILE A 37 9.74 28.32 8.55
N GLU A 38 9.53 29.13 9.58
CA GLU A 38 9.98 30.51 9.61
C GLU A 38 11.51 30.62 9.71
N GLU A 39 12.14 29.77 10.53
CA GLU A 39 13.61 29.67 10.57
C GLU A 39 14.18 29.26 9.19
N LEU A 40 13.53 28.32 8.49
CA LEU A 40 13.95 27.94 7.14
C LEU A 40 13.80 29.08 6.13
N ARG A 41 12.74 29.89 6.23
CA ARG A 41 12.52 31.05 5.35
C ARG A 41 13.53 32.17 5.59
N GLN A 42 14.06 32.29 6.80
CA GLN A 42 15.12 33.24 7.11
C GLN A 42 16.49 32.76 6.64
N ALA A 43 16.74 31.44 6.68
CA ALA A 43 18.03 30.85 6.30
C ALA A 43 18.19 30.62 4.78
N TYR A 44 17.08 30.43 4.05
CA TYR A 44 17.10 30.08 2.63
C TYR A 44 16.29 31.06 1.78
N HIS A 45 16.75 31.29 0.55
CA HIS A 45 16.05 32.16 -0.42
C HIS A 45 14.67 31.65 -0.82
N ALA A 46 14.47 30.32 -0.82
CA ALA A 46 13.21 29.68 -1.13
C ALA A 46 13.08 28.37 -0.35
N VAL A 47 11.85 28.03 0.04
CA VAL A 47 11.51 26.79 0.75
C VAL A 47 10.43 26.07 -0.04
N VAL A 48 10.70 24.81 -0.40
CA VAL A 48 9.76 23.94 -1.15
C VAL A 48 9.25 22.84 -0.22
N LEU A 49 7.95 22.85 0.08
CA LEU A 49 7.33 21.82 0.90
C LEU A 49 7.03 20.58 0.05
N SER A 50 7.68 19.46 0.38
CA SER A 50 7.62 18.19 -0.37
C SER A 50 7.42 16.96 0.52
N TYR A 51 6.77 17.12 1.68
CA TYR A 51 6.60 16.08 2.71
C TYR A 51 5.49 15.05 2.41
N GLY A 52 4.84 15.14 1.25
CA GLY A 52 3.81 14.19 0.83
C GLY A 52 2.52 14.28 1.65
N ALA A 53 1.81 13.14 1.74
CA ALA A 53 0.53 13.01 2.45
C ALA A 53 0.62 11.94 3.54
N GLU A 54 0.83 12.37 4.79
CA GLU A 54 1.04 11.45 5.91
C GLU A 54 -0.28 10.87 6.46
N GLY A 55 -1.35 11.67 6.50
CA GLY A 55 -2.62 11.26 7.08
C GLY A 55 -3.32 10.11 6.34
N ASN A 56 -3.92 9.22 7.12
CA ASN A 56 -4.90 8.25 6.63
C ASN A 56 -6.27 8.94 6.46
N ARG A 57 -7.06 8.50 5.47
CA ARG A 57 -8.46 8.92 5.36
C ARG A 57 -9.31 8.04 6.27
N SER A 58 -9.96 8.66 7.25
CA SER A 58 -10.96 7.97 8.07
C SER A 58 -12.17 7.57 7.22
N MET A 59 -12.82 6.46 7.59
CA MET A 59 -14.08 6.07 6.97
C MET A 59 -15.27 6.68 7.68
N GLU A 60 -15.09 7.07 8.95
CA GLU A 60 -16.11 7.67 9.82
C GLU A 60 -17.34 6.75 9.96
N ILE A 61 -17.10 5.44 10.02
CA ILE A 61 -18.15 4.41 10.16
C ILE A 61 -18.07 3.70 11.51
N PRO A 62 -19.21 3.20 12.03
CA PRO A 62 -19.21 2.37 13.23
C PRO A 62 -18.28 1.15 13.07
N GLY A 63 -17.41 0.93 14.06
CA GLY A 63 -16.50 -0.22 14.07
C GLY A 63 -15.16 -0.01 13.35
N GLU A 64 -14.87 1.20 12.82
CA GLU A 64 -13.59 1.45 12.13
C GLU A 64 -12.34 1.29 13.02
N ASN A 65 -12.52 1.33 14.34
CA ASN A 65 -11.44 1.16 15.33
C ASN A 65 -11.42 -0.25 15.96
N PHE A 66 -12.17 -1.22 15.42
CA PHE A 66 -12.14 -2.58 15.94
C PHE A 66 -10.82 -3.29 15.62
N PRO A 67 -10.36 -4.21 16.49
CA PRO A 67 -9.22 -5.07 16.17
C PRO A 67 -9.41 -5.79 14.83
N GLY A 68 -8.36 -5.81 14.01
CA GLY A 68 -8.41 -6.36 12.65
C GLY A 68 -8.79 -5.36 11.55
N VAL A 69 -9.17 -4.12 11.91
CA VAL A 69 -9.38 -3.03 10.95
C VAL A 69 -8.12 -2.17 10.86
N PHE A 70 -7.56 -2.04 9.65
CA PHE A 70 -6.31 -1.32 9.41
C PHE A 70 -6.43 -0.41 8.19
N SER A 71 -5.70 0.71 8.21
CA SER A 71 -5.45 1.45 6.97
C SER A 71 -4.58 0.61 6.05
N ALA A 72 -4.91 0.60 4.76
CA ALA A 72 -4.06 -0.03 3.75
C ALA A 72 -2.63 0.55 3.76
N LYS A 73 -2.49 1.86 4.06
CA LYS A 73 -1.18 2.50 4.17
C LYS A 73 -0.37 1.97 5.34
N ASP A 74 -1.01 1.71 6.49
CA ASP A 74 -0.33 1.17 7.67
C ASP A 74 0.11 -0.27 7.43
N PHE A 75 -0.74 -1.08 6.77
CA PHE A 75 -0.39 -2.44 6.35
C PHE A 75 0.78 -2.45 5.36
N VAL A 76 0.80 -1.50 4.41
CA VAL A 76 1.93 -1.28 3.49
C VAL A 76 3.19 -0.87 4.23
N GLY A 77 3.08 0.07 5.17
CA GLY A 77 4.18 0.50 6.01
C GLY A 77 4.76 -0.67 6.82
N TRP A 78 3.89 -1.53 7.35
CA TRP A 78 4.30 -2.72 8.10
C TRP A 78 5.16 -3.67 7.25
N TYR A 79 4.70 -4.07 6.06
CA TYR A 79 5.48 -5.03 5.25
C TYR A 79 6.72 -4.41 4.58
N ASN A 80 6.74 -3.09 4.38
CA ASN A 80 7.90 -2.34 3.86
C ASN A 80 8.86 -1.83 4.96
N GLY A 81 8.58 -2.12 6.24
CA GLY A 81 9.49 -1.80 7.34
C GLY A 81 9.49 -0.35 7.81
N LEU A 82 8.38 0.37 7.64
CA LEU A 82 8.22 1.69 8.25
C LEU A 82 8.25 1.56 9.78
N PRO A 83 9.16 2.26 10.49
CA PRO A 83 9.34 2.08 11.93
C PRO A 83 8.06 2.29 12.76
N THR A 84 7.19 3.21 12.35
CA THR A 84 5.92 3.51 13.03
C THR A 84 4.89 2.38 12.91
N ASN A 85 5.02 1.49 11.93
CA ASN A 85 4.08 0.38 11.71
C ASN A 85 4.68 -0.99 12.05
N LYS A 86 5.88 -1.05 12.64
CA LYS A 86 6.56 -2.31 12.99
C LYS A 86 5.71 -3.21 13.90
N GLU A 87 4.98 -2.59 14.82
CA GLU A 87 4.14 -3.26 15.83
C GLU A 87 2.69 -3.48 15.36
N LEU A 88 2.37 -3.28 14.08
CA LEU A 88 0.99 -3.43 13.57
C LEU A 88 0.45 -4.85 13.79
N CYS A 89 1.32 -5.88 13.67
CA CYS A 89 1.05 -7.29 13.96
C CYS A 89 -0.37 -7.75 13.56
N PRO A 90 -0.73 -7.67 12.26
CA PRO A 90 -2.07 -8.02 11.80
C PRO A 90 -2.36 -9.50 12.07
N ASP A 91 -3.56 -9.77 12.61
CA ASP A 91 -4.05 -11.15 12.74
C ASP A 91 -4.50 -11.67 11.38
N LEU A 92 -3.75 -12.63 10.84
CA LEU A 92 -3.99 -13.23 9.53
C LEU A 92 -4.55 -14.66 9.64
N SER A 93 -5.13 -15.04 10.78
CA SER A 93 -5.70 -16.37 11.02
C SER A 93 -7.03 -16.62 10.28
N SER A 94 -7.67 -15.56 9.80
CA SER A 94 -8.95 -15.62 9.09
C SER A 94 -8.77 -16.04 7.63
N GLU A 95 -9.75 -16.76 7.07
CA GLU A 95 -9.68 -17.19 5.66
C GLU A 95 -9.94 -16.08 4.65
N THR A 96 -10.65 -15.02 5.05
CA THR A 96 -11.07 -13.92 4.15
C THR A 96 -10.60 -12.58 4.68
N ALA A 97 -9.96 -11.78 3.82
CA ALA A 97 -9.68 -10.37 4.05
C ALA A 97 -10.56 -9.49 3.15
N VAL A 98 -11.00 -8.35 3.66
CA VAL A 98 -11.79 -7.37 2.91
C VAL A 98 -11.01 -6.06 2.79
N ILE A 99 -10.89 -5.54 1.58
CA ILE A 99 -10.20 -4.29 1.27
C ILE A 99 -11.22 -3.32 0.69
N LEU A 100 -11.31 -2.14 1.30
CA LEU A 100 -12.21 -1.08 0.84
C LEU A 100 -11.44 -0.09 -0.03
N GLY A 101 -11.80 -0.04 -1.32
CA GLY A 101 -11.15 0.79 -2.34
C GLY A 101 -10.63 -0.02 -3.52
N GLN A 102 -10.65 0.58 -4.72
CA GLN A 102 -10.25 -0.07 -5.99
C GLN A 102 -9.08 0.64 -6.66
N GLY A 103 -8.09 1.07 -5.86
CA GLY A 103 -6.85 1.71 -6.34
C GLY A 103 -5.67 0.73 -6.39
N ASN A 104 -4.50 1.20 -6.85
CA ASN A 104 -3.29 0.36 -6.90
C ASN A 104 -2.91 -0.20 -5.51
N VAL A 105 -3.00 0.62 -4.46
CA VAL A 105 -2.68 0.19 -3.08
C VAL A 105 -3.55 -1.00 -2.63
N ALA A 106 -4.83 -1.03 -3.02
CA ALA A 106 -5.70 -2.16 -2.70
C ALA A 106 -5.24 -3.46 -3.37
N LEU A 107 -4.81 -3.36 -4.63
CA LEU A 107 -4.25 -4.50 -5.35
C LEU A 107 -2.89 -4.93 -4.80
N ASP A 108 -2.05 -4.00 -4.33
CA ASP A 108 -0.78 -4.34 -3.70
C ASP A 108 -0.98 -5.09 -2.38
N VAL A 109 -1.91 -4.64 -1.54
CA VAL A 109 -2.27 -5.36 -0.30
C VAL A 109 -2.81 -6.75 -0.63
N ALA A 110 -3.74 -6.86 -1.60
CA ALA A 110 -4.26 -8.14 -2.04
C ALA A 110 -3.17 -9.07 -2.59
N ARG A 111 -2.23 -8.52 -3.38
CA ARG A 111 -1.09 -9.25 -3.93
C ARG A 111 -0.21 -9.79 -2.82
N ILE A 112 0.14 -8.98 -1.82
CA ILE A 112 0.97 -9.43 -0.69
C ILE A 112 0.27 -10.52 0.12
N LEU A 113 -1.03 -10.40 0.38
CA LEU A 113 -1.81 -11.40 1.11
C LEU A 113 -1.93 -12.74 0.37
N LEU A 114 -1.95 -12.72 -0.97
CA LEU A 114 -2.18 -13.91 -1.79
C LEU A 114 -0.93 -14.45 -2.49
N SER A 115 0.23 -13.79 -2.35
CA SER A 115 1.46 -14.24 -3.02
C SER A 115 2.05 -15.48 -2.35
N PRO A 116 2.55 -16.46 -3.13
CA PRO A 116 3.35 -17.55 -2.59
C PRO A 116 4.56 -17.02 -1.81
N LEU A 117 4.84 -17.62 -0.65
CA LEU A 117 5.96 -17.22 0.20
C LEU A 117 7.30 -17.29 -0.52
N ASP A 118 7.48 -18.26 -1.43
CA ASP A 118 8.72 -18.42 -2.18
C ASP A 118 9.00 -17.24 -3.11
N LEU A 119 7.96 -16.58 -3.64
CA LEU A 119 8.13 -15.35 -4.40
C LEU A 119 8.44 -14.16 -3.50
N LEU A 120 7.82 -14.09 -2.31
CA LEU A 120 8.05 -13.01 -1.35
C LEU A 120 9.44 -13.06 -0.71
N LYS A 121 10.03 -14.25 -0.54
CA LYS A 121 11.40 -14.43 -0.02
C LYS A 121 12.47 -13.76 -0.90
N GLU A 122 12.19 -13.62 -2.19
CA GLU A 122 13.10 -12.99 -3.15
C GLU A 122 12.94 -11.45 -3.21
N THR A 123 12.07 -10.86 -2.38
CA THR A 123 11.85 -9.42 -2.32
C THR A 123 12.46 -8.80 -1.06
N ASP A 124 12.40 -7.47 -0.96
CA ASP A 124 12.84 -6.67 0.19
C ASP A 124 11.81 -6.59 1.32
N ILE A 125 10.87 -7.55 1.39
CA ILE A 125 9.85 -7.59 2.44
C ILE A 125 10.50 -7.85 3.81
N THR A 126 9.97 -7.25 4.87
CA THR A 126 10.57 -7.49 6.20
C THR A 126 10.41 -8.94 6.66
N GLN A 127 11.41 -9.45 7.36
CA GLN A 127 11.38 -10.81 7.91
C GLN A 127 10.20 -11.04 8.85
N ASN A 128 9.84 -10.03 9.64
CA ASN A 128 8.70 -10.09 10.57
C ASN A 128 7.38 -10.25 9.80
N SER A 129 7.19 -9.48 8.73
CA SER A 129 5.99 -9.56 7.90
C SER A 129 5.92 -10.86 7.12
N LEU A 130 7.06 -11.33 6.60
CA LEU A 130 7.16 -12.62 5.94
C LEU A 130 6.80 -13.78 6.88
N ALA A 131 7.27 -13.74 8.13
CA ALA A 131 6.93 -14.75 9.14
C ALA A 131 5.43 -14.75 9.48
N ALA A 132 4.81 -13.57 9.59
CA ALA A 132 3.37 -13.45 9.80
C ALA A 132 2.57 -13.99 8.60
N LEU A 133 3.00 -13.67 7.38
CA LEU A 133 2.38 -14.17 6.15
C LEU A 133 2.54 -15.70 6.03
N ALA A 134 3.64 -16.26 6.52
CA ALA A 134 3.86 -17.70 6.51
C ALA A 134 2.86 -18.48 7.39
N GLY A 135 2.34 -17.84 8.44
CA GLY A 135 1.26 -18.38 9.28
C GLY A 135 -0.14 -17.96 8.85
N SER A 136 -0.29 -17.27 7.71
CA SER A 136 -1.59 -16.77 7.26
C SER A 136 -2.50 -17.88 6.76
N ASN A 137 -3.79 -17.80 7.12
CA ASN A 137 -4.84 -18.64 6.55
C ASN A 137 -5.63 -17.93 5.44
N VAL A 138 -5.24 -16.71 5.05
CA VAL A 138 -5.99 -15.92 4.09
C VAL A 138 -5.91 -16.60 2.72
N LYS A 139 -7.06 -17.06 2.23
CA LYS A 139 -7.20 -17.68 0.89
C LYS A 139 -8.04 -16.82 -0.04
N ARG A 140 -8.81 -15.89 0.53
CA ARG A 140 -9.74 -15.05 -0.20
C ARG A 140 -9.56 -13.59 0.13
N VAL A 141 -9.50 -12.76 -0.89
CA VAL A 141 -9.53 -11.30 -0.74
C VAL A 141 -10.73 -10.73 -1.49
N LEU A 142 -11.55 -9.94 -0.79
CA LEU A 142 -12.66 -9.21 -1.36
C LEU A 142 -12.27 -7.74 -1.47
N ILE A 143 -12.26 -7.20 -2.69
CA ILE A 143 -11.98 -5.78 -2.92
C ILE A 143 -13.29 -5.07 -3.26
N VAL A 144 -13.72 -4.19 -2.37
CA VAL A 144 -15.02 -3.51 -2.46
C VAL A 144 -14.82 -2.07 -2.87
N GLY A 145 -15.45 -1.66 -3.97
CA GLY A 145 -15.50 -0.28 -4.42
C GLY A 145 -16.89 0.32 -4.27
N ARG A 146 -16.94 1.61 -3.99
CA ARG A 146 -18.17 2.41 -3.93
C ARG A 146 -18.78 2.76 -5.29
N ARG A 147 -18.15 2.33 -6.39
CA ARG A 147 -18.56 2.61 -7.78
C ARG A 147 -18.32 1.36 -8.63
N GLY A 148 -18.93 1.37 -9.81
CA GLY A 148 -18.78 0.29 -10.78
C GLY A 148 -17.39 0.18 -11.43
N PRO A 149 -17.20 -0.84 -12.29
CA PRO A 149 -15.92 -1.16 -12.87
C PRO A 149 -15.29 -0.08 -13.76
N LEU A 150 -16.12 0.76 -14.39
CA LEU A 150 -15.65 1.86 -15.24
C LEU A 150 -14.91 2.95 -14.45
N GLN A 151 -15.06 2.97 -13.12
CA GLN A 151 -14.45 3.95 -12.22
C GLN A 151 -13.29 3.37 -11.40
N ILE A 152 -12.82 2.17 -11.73
CA ILE A 152 -11.65 1.56 -11.10
C ILE A 152 -10.43 2.45 -11.33
N ALA A 153 -9.74 2.80 -10.25
CA ALA A 153 -8.57 3.69 -10.27
C ALA A 153 -7.25 2.92 -10.46
N CYS A 154 -7.28 1.58 -10.46
CA CYS A 154 -6.08 0.79 -10.66
C CYS A 154 -5.60 0.82 -12.12
N THR A 155 -4.29 0.82 -12.30
CA THR A 155 -3.68 0.78 -13.63
C THR A 155 -3.65 -0.64 -14.20
N ILE A 156 -3.62 -0.74 -15.53
CA ILE A 156 -3.57 -2.03 -16.25
C ILE A 156 -2.37 -2.88 -15.79
N LYS A 157 -1.21 -2.25 -15.57
CA LYS A 157 0.02 -2.93 -15.16
C LYS A 157 -0.15 -3.68 -13.83
N VAL A 158 -0.68 -3.00 -12.80
CA VAL A 158 -0.87 -3.60 -11.47
C VAL A 158 -1.92 -4.70 -11.52
N ARG A 159 -2.99 -4.50 -12.29
CA ARG A 159 -4.02 -5.51 -12.50
C ARG A 159 -3.44 -6.80 -13.12
N LEU A 160 -2.65 -6.69 -14.20
CA LEU A 160 -2.02 -7.84 -14.85
C LEU A 160 -1.05 -8.59 -13.93
N LEU A 161 -0.32 -7.87 -13.06
CA LEU A 161 0.58 -8.49 -12.09
C LEU A 161 -0.20 -9.31 -11.04
N LEU A 162 -1.34 -8.79 -10.58
CA LEU A 162 -2.21 -9.53 -9.66
C LEU A 162 -2.78 -10.79 -10.33
N PHE A 163 -3.23 -10.70 -11.59
CA PHE A 163 -3.65 -11.88 -12.35
C PHE A 163 -2.58 -12.95 -12.47
N TYR A 164 -1.33 -12.54 -12.71
CA TYR A 164 -0.22 -13.48 -12.76
C TYR A 164 -0.04 -14.17 -11.40
N THR A 165 -0.13 -13.42 -10.31
CA THR A 165 -0.05 -13.97 -8.94
C THR A 165 -1.17 -14.99 -8.69
N LEU A 166 -2.42 -14.66 -9.04
CA LEU A 166 -3.58 -15.53 -8.85
C LEU A 166 -3.55 -16.79 -9.72
N ARG A 167 -2.87 -16.77 -10.88
CA ARG A 167 -2.70 -18.01 -11.68
C ARG A 167 -1.78 -19.03 -11.02
N VAL A 168 -0.94 -18.59 -10.09
CA VAL A 168 0.06 -19.43 -9.42
C VAL A 168 -0.48 -19.94 -8.08
N THR A 169 -1.65 -19.48 -7.63
CA THR A 169 -2.26 -19.87 -6.35
C THR A 169 -3.69 -20.39 -6.52
N GLU A 170 -4.14 -21.28 -5.64
CA GLU A 170 -5.57 -21.64 -5.53
C GLU A 170 -6.38 -20.56 -4.76
N SER A 171 -5.97 -19.31 -4.86
CA SER A 171 -6.58 -18.20 -4.13
C SER A 171 -7.70 -17.55 -4.93
N HIS A 172 -8.72 -17.06 -4.23
CA HIS A 172 -9.87 -16.41 -4.86
C HIS A 172 -9.87 -14.91 -4.57
N LEU A 173 -9.85 -14.11 -5.64
CA LEU A 173 -10.08 -12.67 -5.57
C LEU A 173 -11.47 -12.36 -6.12
N THR A 174 -12.24 -11.53 -5.40
CA THR A 174 -13.49 -10.97 -5.93
C THR A 174 -13.46 -9.46 -5.82
N MET A 175 -13.63 -8.78 -6.95
CA MET A 175 -13.87 -7.34 -7.02
C MET A 175 -15.38 -7.10 -6.99
N ILE A 176 -15.87 -6.33 -6.03
CA ILE A 176 -17.29 -5.95 -5.92
C ILE A 176 -17.41 -4.45 -6.12
N GLY A 177 -18.19 -4.02 -7.12
CA GLY A 177 -18.59 -2.62 -7.29
C GLY A 177 -20.00 -2.42 -6.75
N VAL A 178 -20.18 -1.47 -5.82
CA VAL A 178 -21.49 -1.07 -5.32
C VAL A 178 -21.92 0.18 -6.09
N ASN A 179 -22.95 0.07 -6.94
CA ASN A 179 -23.58 1.24 -7.56
C ASN A 179 -24.72 1.71 -6.66
N VAL A 180 -24.58 2.90 -6.08
CA VAL A 180 -25.61 3.49 -5.20
C VAL A 180 -26.84 3.96 -6.02
N GLU A 181 -26.73 3.99 -7.35
CA GLU A 181 -27.81 4.40 -8.27
C GLU A 181 -28.64 3.22 -8.84
N ASP A 182 -28.18 1.98 -8.69
CA ASP A 182 -28.86 0.82 -9.25
C ASP A 182 -29.64 0.07 -8.16
N LYS A 183 -30.97 0.22 -8.18
CA LYS A 183 -31.88 -0.68 -7.47
C LYS A 183 -31.71 -2.08 -8.05
N ALA A 184 -31.14 -2.98 -7.26
CA ALA A 184 -31.19 -4.43 -7.44
C ALA A 184 -30.73 -4.94 -8.82
N ASP A 185 -29.43 -4.86 -9.08
CA ASP A 185 -28.79 -5.75 -10.05
C ASP A 185 -27.56 -6.42 -9.43
N GLU A 186 -27.35 -7.68 -9.83
CA GLU A 186 -26.39 -8.62 -9.24
C GLU A 186 -24.96 -8.07 -9.14
N PRO A 187 -24.18 -8.53 -8.13
CA PRO A 187 -22.78 -8.14 -8.02
C PRO A 187 -22.02 -8.49 -9.30
N VAL A 188 -21.50 -7.47 -9.98
CA VAL A 188 -20.65 -7.64 -11.17
C VAL A 188 -19.30 -8.21 -10.72
N VAL A 189 -19.16 -9.53 -10.75
CA VAL A 189 -17.88 -10.23 -10.52
C VAL A 189 -17.00 -10.01 -11.74
N GLN A 190 -15.91 -9.28 -11.57
CA GLN A 190 -14.83 -9.25 -12.56
C GLN A 190 -13.69 -10.14 -12.08
N PHE A 191 -13.42 -11.19 -12.88
CA PHE A 191 -12.19 -11.98 -12.80
C PHE A 191 -11.03 -11.08 -13.20
#